data_AF-Q1PDI1-F1
#
_entry.id   AF-Q1PDI1-F1
#
_cell.length_a   1.000
_cell.length_b   1.000
_cell.length_c   1.000
_cell.angle_alpha   90.00
_cell.angle_beta   90.00
_cell.angle_gamma   90.00
#
_symmetry.space_group_name_H-M   'P 1'
#
loop_
_entity.id
_entity.type
_entity.pdbx_description
1 polymer ?
#
loop_
_entity_poly.entity_id
_entity_poly.type
_entity_poly.pdbx_seq_one_letter_code
_entity_poly.pdbx_strand_id
1 'polypeptide(L)'
;MADNAQVVPVEEPAATATATATATATTEPEAKSSDQMESQSDNKPPMGTLMALVNILAAGVLPIFTFVLSLTLLGYAVWLLYMRSYDCEDILGLPRVQTLASVGLLAVFVVSNAALFLRRKFPMPALVVMVVVLLLMLFIGLAYAGVNEMQSRRFPATRMWFKLKIMDDHVTWNNIKSCVYDKGACNDLIYGSPNEKPYNRRKMPPIKNGCCMPPETCNMDAINATFWYRRKDEGPPSSMNLMYGDEMMVGRISDCQLWRNDWSILCYDCRSCKFGFIRSVRRKWWQLGIFLIVISILLLMSHLLIFLATFWERFKG
;
A
#
# COMPACT_ATOMS: atom_id res chain seq x y z
N MET A 1 -4.34 41.24 6.30
CA MET A 1 -2.98 41.53 6.78
C MET A 1 -2.11 40.36 6.38
N ALA A 2 -0.95 40.62 5.77
CA ALA A 2 0.11 39.62 5.55
C ALA A 2 0.73 39.23 6.93
N ASP A 3 1.63 38.27 7.13
CA ASP A 3 2.53 37.53 6.23
C ASP A 3 3.00 36.23 6.98
N ASN A 4 3.77 35.25 6.50
CA ASN A 4 4.43 34.92 5.22
C ASN A 4 4.45 33.36 5.10
N ALA A 5 5.21 32.74 4.19
CA ALA A 5 5.49 31.31 4.15
C ALA A 5 6.99 31.03 3.97
N GLN A 6 7.53 29.98 4.61
CA GLN A 6 8.85 29.44 4.27
C GLN A 6 8.84 27.90 4.19
N VAL A 7 9.36 27.40 3.07
CA VAL A 7 9.63 26.00 2.77
C VAL A 7 11.14 25.86 2.58
N VAL A 8 11.74 24.81 3.13
CA VAL A 8 13.16 24.48 2.92
C VAL A 8 13.26 23.00 2.50
N PRO A 9 13.76 22.70 1.29
CA PRO A 9 14.20 21.36 0.92
C PRO A 9 15.68 21.15 1.28
N VAL A 10 16.09 19.90 1.51
CA VAL A 10 17.50 19.51 1.66
C VAL A 10 17.79 18.36 0.69
N GLU A 11 18.98 18.41 0.12
CA GLU A 11 19.43 17.74 -1.11
C GLU A 11 20.17 16.42 -0.84
N GLU A 12 20.22 15.52 -1.82
CA GLU A 12 20.98 14.26 -1.80
C GLU A 12 22.17 14.36 -2.78
N PRO A 13 23.42 14.07 -2.38
CA PRO A 13 24.58 14.23 -3.26
C PRO A 13 24.90 12.97 -4.07
N ALA A 14 25.05 13.13 -5.39
CA ALA A 14 25.55 12.09 -6.28
C ALA A 14 27.09 12.00 -6.24
N ALA A 15 27.62 10.78 -6.35
CA ALA A 15 29.08 10.54 -6.39
C ALA A 15 29.65 10.83 -7.79
N THR A 16 30.80 11.51 -7.84
CA THR A 16 31.58 11.78 -9.06
C THR A 16 32.86 10.95 -9.06
N ALA A 17 33.23 10.39 -10.22
CA ALA A 17 34.51 9.71 -10.42
C ALA A 17 35.43 10.54 -11.32
N THR A 18 36.72 10.57 -10.99
CA THR A 18 37.73 11.45 -11.61
C THR A 18 38.91 10.64 -12.12
N ALA A 19 39.34 10.84 -13.37
CA ALA A 19 40.72 10.64 -13.82
C ALA A 19 41.00 11.41 -15.12
N THR A 20 42.18 12.03 -15.19
CA THR A 20 42.54 13.11 -16.14
C THR A 20 43.40 12.61 -17.31
N ALA A 21 43.49 13.40 -18.39
CA ALA A 21 44.34 13.15 -19.56
C ALA A 21 45.43 14.23 -19.77
N THR A 22 46.54 13.84 -20.42
CA THR A 22 47.60 14.69 -21.03
C THR A 22 48.42 13.76 -21.95
N ALA A 23 48.49 13.91 -23.29
CA ALA A 23 49.24 14.90 -24.10
C ALA A 23 50.79 14.78 -23.91
N THR A 24 51.67 14.85 -24.93
CA THR A 24 51.62 15.53 -26.25
C THR A 24 52.75 15.05 -27.21
N ALA A 25 52.60 15.28 -28.54
CA ALA A 25 53.64 15.64 -29.54
C ALA A 25 54.78 14.64 -29.94
N THR A 26 55.39 14.62 -31.16
CA THR A 26 55.07 15.05 -32.56
C THR A 26 56.13 14.40 -33.52
N THR A 27 55.89 14.42 -34.85
CA THR A 27 56.81 14.33 -36.04
C THR A 27 56.84 13.06 -36.92
N GLU A 28 56.38 13.28 -38.17
CA GLU A 28 56.43 12.54 -39.45
C GLU A 28 57.84 12.48 -40.11
N PRO A 29 58.03 11.95 -41.36
CA PRO A 29 57.49 10.71 -41.97
C PRO A 29 58.56 9.92 -42.79
N GLU A 30 58.25 8.71 -43.28
CA GLU A 30 58.30 8.33 -44.72
C GLU A 30 58.19 6.81 -44.96
N ALA A 31 57.44 6.46 -46.01
CA ALA A 31 57.45 5.24 -46.83
C ALA A 31 58.05 3.91 -46.28
N LYS A 32 57.19 2.86 -46.19
CA LYS A 32 57.06 1.80 -47.24
C LYS A 32 56.60 0.44 -46.71
N SER A 33 55.45 -0.02 -47.21
CA SER A 33 55.02 -1.42 -47.36
C SER A 33 54.65 -2.28 -46.14
N SER A 34 53.50 -2.93 -46.28
CA SER A 34 53.12 -4.24 -45.73
C SER A 34 52.66 -4.37 -44.27
N ASP A 35 51.54 -5.09 -44.16
CA ASP A 35 51.09 -5.98 -43.08
C ASP A 35 50.51 -5.45 -41.75
N GLN A 36 49.21 -5.75 -41.59
CA GLN A 36 48.47 -6.12 -40.38
C GLN A 36 48.18 -5.08 -39.26
N MET A 37 47.13 -5.44 -38.49
CA MET A 37 46.62 -4.85 -37.24
C MET A 37 45.86 -3.51 -37.36
N GLU A 38 44.79 -3.22 -36.60
CA GLU A 38 43.82 -4.05 -35.84
C GLU A 38 42.62 -3.16 -35.44
N SER A 39 41.59 -3.75 -34.82
CA SER A 39 40.57 -3.11 -33.98
C SER A 39 39.39 -2.36 -34.64
N GLN A 40 38.30 -3.11 -34.84
CA GLN A 40 37.01 -2.70 -34.29
C GLN A 40 36.30 -3.91 -33.69
N SER A 41 36.47 -4.09 -32.38
CA SER A 41 35.91 -5.20 -31.61
C SER A 41 34.42 -5.00 -31.34
N ASP A 42 33.59 -5.34 -32.31
CA ASP A 42 32.14 -5.33 -32.18
C ASP A 42 31.69 -6.57 -31.38
N ASN A 43 31.81 -6.49 -30.05
CA ASN A 43 31.62 -7.62 -29.12
C ASN A 43 30.13 -7.94 -28.89
N LYS A 44 29.38 -8.08 -29.98
CA LYS A 44 27.98 -8.52 -29.99
C LYS A 44 27.97 -10.03 -29.70
N PRO A 45 27.31 -10.49 -28.62
CA PRO A 45 27.29 -11.92 -28.30
C PRO A 45 26.69 -12.68 -29.49
N PRO A 46 27.27 -13.82 -29.90
CA PRO A 46 26.78 -14.58 -31.04
C PRO A 46 25.32 -14.95 -30.76
N MET A 47 24.47 -14.79 -31.78
CA MET A 47 23.01 -14.88 -31.65
C MET A 47 22.53 -16.20 -30.98
N GLY A 48 23.32 -17.27 -31.12
CA GLY A 48 23.11 -18.54 -30.41
C GLY A 48 23.18 -18.44 -28.88
N THR A 49 24.16 -17.71 -28.31
CA THR A 49 24.31 -17.57 -26.84
C THR A 49 23.14 -16.80 -26.23
N LEU A 50 22.68 -15.72 -26.89
CA LEU A 50 21.52 -14.97 -26.44
C LEU A 50 20.26 -15.84 -26.45
N MET A 51 20.02 -16.61 -27.53
CA MET A 51 18.89 -17.53 -27.61
C MET A 51 18.96 -18.66 -26.57
N ALA A 52 20.15 -19.20 -26.29
CA ALA A 52 20.35 -20.20 -25.24
C ALA A 52 20.01 -19.65 -23.84
N LEU A 53 20.45 -18.42 -23.53
CA LEU A 53 20.11 -17.74 -22.28
C LEU A 53 18.60 -17.47 -22.16
N VAL A 54 17.94 -16.99 -23.22
CA VAL A 54 16.48 -16.78 -23.24
C VAL A 54 15.74 -18.09 -22.99
N ASN A 55 16.15 -19.19 -23.62
CA ASN A 55 15.51 -20.49 -23.43
C ASN A 55 15.72 -21.04 -22.01
N ILE A 56 16.92 -20.95 -21.44
CA ILE A 56 17.19 -21.35 -20.04
C ILE A 56 16.33 -20.54 -19.06
N LEU A 57 16.25 -19.22 -19.26
CA LEU A 57 15.41 -18.34 -18.45
C LEU A 57 13.92 -18.71 -18.58
N ALA A 58 13.40 -18.88 -19.80
CA ALA A 58 11.97 -19.06 -20.05
C ALA A 58 11.45 -20.51 -19.86
N ALA A 59 12.33 -21.51 -19.89
CA ALA A 59 12.01 -22.91 -19.62
C ALA A 59 12.20 -23.28 -18.14
N GLY A 60 13.21 -22.72 -17.46
CA GLY A 60 13.53 -23.02 -16.07
C GLY A 60 13.15 -21.90 -15.09
N VAL A 61 13.84 -20.76 -15.18
CA VAL A 61 13.83 -19.72 -14.13
C VAL A 61 12.48 -19.00 -14.02
N LEU A 62 11.90 -18.54 -15.13
CA LEU A 62 10.65 -17.78 -15.14
C LEU A 62 9.44 -18.60 -14.65
N PRO A 63 9.26 -19.88 -15.03
CA PRO A 63 8.21 -20.72 -14.44
C PRO A 63 8.34 -20.89 -12.92
N ILE A 64 9.56 -21.12 -12.41
CA ILE A 64 9.82 -21.22 -10.96
C ILE A 64 9.51 -19.90 -10.26
N PHE A 65 9.95 -18.77 -10.82
CA PHE A 65 9.65 -17.44 -10.30
C PHE A 65 8.13 -17.16 -10.30
N THR A 66 7.43 -17.49 -11.37
CA THR A 66 5.96 -17.35 -11.47
C THR A 66 5.24 -18.23 -10.46
N PHE A 67 5.75 -19.45 -10.20
CA PHE A 67 5.23 -20.32 -9.15
C PHE A 67 5.40 -19.68 -7.75
N VAL A 68 6.58 -19.14 -7.44
CA VAL A 68 6.82 -18.42 -6.17
C VAL A 68 5.90 -17.20 -6.02
N LEU A 69 5.71 -16.40 -7.08
CA LEU A 69 4.72 -15.31 -7.09
C LEU A 69 3.28 -15.81 -6.90
N SER A 70 2.95 -17.00 -7.39
CA SER A 70 1.63 -17.60 -7.13
C SER A 70 1.48 -18.06 -5.68
N LEU A 71 2.55 -18.56 -5.04
CA LEU A 71 2.53 -18.92 -3.62
C LEU A 71 2.37 -17.71 -2.70
N THR A 72 2.85 -16.52 -3.08
CA THR A 72 2.58 -15.30 -2.28
C THR A 72 1.11 -14.89 -2.35
N LEU A 73 0.41 -15.09 -3.48
CA LEU A 73 -1.06 -14.94 -3.55
C LEU A 73 -1.77 -15.91 -2.60
N LEU A 74 -1.34 -17.18 -2.56
CA LEU A 74 -1.91 -18.20 -1.68
C LEU A 74 -1.73 -17.82 -0.20
N GLY A 75 -0.51 -17.47 0.20
CA GLY A 75 -0.20 -17.04 1.57
C GLY A 75 -1.00 -15.80 1.98
N TYR A 76 -1.14 -14.82 1.07
CA TYR A 76 -1.94 -13.63 1.32
C TYR A 76 -3.45 -13.95 1.42
N ALA A 77 -3.98 -14.87 0.60
CA ALA A 77 -5.37 -15.31 0.69
C ALA A 77 -5.67 -16.00 2.04
N VAL A 78 -4.76 -16.84 2.52
CA VAL A 78 -4.86 -17.48 3.84
C VAL A 78 -4.77 -16.44 4.96
N TRP A 79 -3.86 -15.47 4.86
CA TRP A 79 -3.74 -14.37 5.82
C TRP A 79 -5.03 -13.53 5.91
N LEU A 80 -5.65 -13.20 4.78
CA LEU A 80 -6.97 -12.53 4.78
C LEU A 80 -8.05 -13.37 5.48
N LEU A 81 -8.10 -14.68 5.24
CA LEU A 81 -9.07 -15.56 5.88
C LEU A 81 -8.84 -15.67 7.40
N TYR A 82 -7.57 -15.70 7.83
CA TYR A 82 -7.19 -15.74 9.25
C TYR A 82 -7.55 -14.45 9.99
N MET A 83 -7.21 -13.28 9.42
CA MET A 83 -7.48 -11.98 10.06
C MET A 83 -8.96 -11.60 10.15
N ARG A 84 -9.85 -12.29 9.42
CA ARG A 84 -11.30 -12.04 9.36
C ARG A 84 -12.00 -11.96 10.73
N SER A 85 -11.57 -12.74 11.72
CA SER A 85 -12.17 -12.77 13.07
C SER A 85 -11.53 -11.79 14.07
N TYR A 86 -10.37 -11.24 13.73
CA TYR A 86 -9.62 -10.35 14.64
C TYR A 86 -10.16 -8.91 14.63
N ASP A 87 -10.80 -8.50 13.53
CA ASP A 87 -11.17 -7.12 13.27
C ASP A 87 -12.65 -6.78 13.49
N CYS A 88 -12.91 -5.55 13.94
CA CYS A 88 -14.26 -4.95 14.01
C CYS A 88 -14.89 -4.64 12.63
N GLU A 89 -14.29 -5.15 11.56
CA GLU A 89 -14.73 -4.97 10.17
C GLU A 89 -15.95 -5.84 9.82
N ASP A 90 -16.26 -6.86 10.64
CA ASP A 90 -17.47 -7.69 10.53
C ASP A 90 -18.76 -6.84 10.54
N ILE A 91 -18.85 -5.90 11.49
CA ILE A 91 -19.98 -4.96 11.70
C ILE A 91 -20.27 -4.11 10.44
N LEU A 92 -19.27 -3.92 9.59
CA LEU A 92 -19.35 -3.12 8.38
C LEU A 92 -19.75 -3.94 7.14
N GLY A 93 -19.94 -5.26 7.25
CA GLY A 93 -20.21 -6.15 6.11
C GLY A 93 -19.00 -6.39 5.20
N LEU A 94 -17.83 -5.87 5.58
CA LEU A 94 -16.54 -6.12 4.94
C LEU A 94 -16.12 -7.60 4.87
N PRO A 95 -16.51 -8.56 5.75
CA PRO A 95 -16.16 -9.97 5.56
C PRO A 95 -16.63 -10.55 4.23
N ARG A 96 -17.73 -10.05 3.63
CA ARG A 96 -18.15 -10.46 2.28
C ARG A 96 -17.16 -10.03 1.21
N VAL A 97 -16.54 -8.87 1.40
CA VAL A 97 -15.53 -8.30 0.50
C VAL A 97 -14.20 -9.02 0.70
N GLN A 98 -13.85 -9.32 1.96
CA GLN A 98 -12.64 -10.05 2.35
C GLN A 98 -12.67 -11.51 1.88
N THR A 99 -13.81 -12.20 2.00
CA THR A 99 -13.97 -13.55 1.45
C THR A 99 -13.98 -13.55 -0.08
N LEU A 100 -14.64 -12.58 -0.73
CA LEU A 100 -14.57 -12.43 -2.19
C LEU A 100 -13.13 -12.16 -2.66
N ALA A 101 -12.37 -11.33 -1.94
CA ALA A 101 -10.96 -11.07 -2.24
C ALA A 101 -10.09 -12.34 -2.05
N SER A 102 -10.27 -13.10 -0.98
CA SER A 102 -9.53 -14.36 -0.77
C SER A 102 -9.89 -15.42 -1.82
N VAL A 103 -11.17 -15.56 -2.18
CA VAL A 103 -11.61 -16.48 -3.24
C VAL A 103 -11.06 -16.03 -4.61
N GLY A 104 -11.04 -14.71 -4.88
CA GLY A 104 -10.41 -14.15 -6.07
C GLY A 104 -8.92 -14.47 -6.16
N LEU A 105 -8.17 -14.28 -5.07
CA LEU A 105 -6.74 -14.64 -5.01
C LEU A 105 -6.50 -16.14 -5.24
N LEU A 106 -7.32 -17.01 -4.65
CA LEU A 106 -7.28 -18.46 -4.86
C LEU A 106 -7.60 -18.82 -6.32
N ALA A 107 -8.57 -18.16 -6.94
CA ALA A 107 -8.87 -18.34 -8.36
C ALA A 107 -7.68 -17.91 -9.24
N VAL A 108 -7.08 -16.73 -9.00
CA VAL A 108 -5.87 -16.29 -9.73
C VAL A 108 -4.72 -17.28 -9.57
N PHE A 109 -4.51 -17.83 -8.35
CA PHE A 109 -3.51 -18.88 -8.12
C PHE A 109 -3.77 -20.12 -9.00
N VAL A 110 -5.01 -20.62 -9.03
CA VAL A 110 -5.37 -21.79 -9.84
C VAL A 110 -5.22 -21.51 -11.34
N VAL A 111 -5.75 -20.39 -11.86
CA VAL A 111 -5.65 -20.07 -13.29
C VAL A 111 -4.18 -19.83 -13.69
N SER A 112 -3.38 -19.15 -12.86
CA SER A 112 -1.95 -18.89 -13.11
C SER A 112 -1.16 -20.19 -13.27
N ASN A 113 -1.36 -21.15 -12.37
CA ASN A 113 -0.72 -22.46 -12.46
C ASN A 113 -1.27 -23.27 -13.64
N ALA A 114 -2.59 -23.29 -13.84
CA ALA A 114 -3.21 -23.97 -14.98
C ALA A 114 -2.69 -23.45 -16.33
N ALA A 115 -2.43 -22.14 -16.46
CA ALA A 115 -1.85 -21.56 -17.66
C ALA A 115 -0.42 -22.03 -17.93
N LEU A 116 0.41 -22.19 -16.89
CA LEU A 116 1.75 -22.80 -17.01
C LEU A 116 1.66 -24.25 -17.52
N PHE A 117 0.74 -25.06 -16.99
CA PHE A 117 0.53 -26.44 -17.46
C PHE A 117 -0.04 -26.50 -18.89
N LEU A 118 -1.01 -25.64 -19.22
CA LEU A 118 -1.69 -25.61 -20.53
C LEU A 118 -0.85 -24.95 -21.64
N ARG A 119 0.21 -24.21 -21.31
CA ARG A 119 1.17 -23.56 -22.23
C ARG A 119 1.63 -24.47 -23.38
N ARG A 120 1.83 -25.76 -23.11
CA ARG A 120 2.26 -26.74 -24.14
C ARG A 120 1.17 -27.07 -25.14
N LYS A 121 -0.09 -27.19 -24.72
CA LYS A 121 -1.22 -27.62 -25.57
C LYS A 121 -1.92 -26.44 -26.25
N PHE A 122 -2.22 -25.37 -25.50
CA PHE A 122 -3.04 -24.24 -25.97
C PHE A 122 -2.50 -22.90 -25.44
N PRO A 123 -1.37 -22.38 -25.95
CA PRO A 123 -0.71 -21.18 -25.39
C PRO A 123 -1.53 -19.89 -25.54
N MET A 124 -2.21 -19.70 -26.68
CA MET A 124 -3.01 -18.49 -26.95
C MET A 124 -4.17 -18.29 -25.97
N PRO A 125 -5.14 -19.21 -25.83
CA PRO A 125 -6.26 -19.00 -24.90
C PRO A 125 -5.80 -18.96 -23.44
N ALA A 126 -4.75 -19.71 -23.08
CA ALA A 126 -4.17 -19.65 -21.74
C ALA A 126 -3.66 -18.24 -21.39
N LEU A 127 -2.92 -17.59 -22.30
CA LEU A 127 -2.51 -16.19 -22.12
C LEU A 127 -3.71 -15.25 -22.02
N VAL A 128 -4.67 -15.35 -22.95
CA VAL A 128 -5.81 -14.40 -22.99
C VAL A 128 -6.62 -14.46 -21.69
N VAL A 129 -6.94 -15.65 -21.20
CA VAL A 129 -7.64 -15.82 -19.92
C VAL A 129 -6.80 -15.26 -18.75
N MET A 130 -5.49 -15.53 -18.73
CA MET A 130 -4.61 -15.00 -17.69
C MET A 130 -4.52 -13.48 -17.69
N VAL A 131 -4.33 -12.86 -18.85
CA VAL A 131 -4.23 -11.40 -18.98
C VAL A 131 -5.54 -10.75 -18.56
N VAL A 132 -6.71 -11.27 -18.96
CA VAL A 132 -8.00 -10.75 -18.52
C VAL A 132 -8.15 -10.84 -17.00
N VAL A 133 -7.82 -12.00 -16.40
CA VAL A 133 -7.91 -12.21 -14.94
C VAL A 133 -6.96 -11.29 -14.17
N LEU A 134 -5.72 -11.11 -14.64
CA LEU A 134 -4.73 -10.23 -14.02
C LEU A 134 -5.06 -8.74 -14.21
N LEU A 135 -5.63 -8.34 -15.35
CA LEU A 135 -6.11 -6.97 -15.55
C LEU A 135 -7.30 -6.66 -14.64
N LEU A 136 -8.25 -7.58 -14.47
CA LEU A 136 -9.33 -7.42 -13.49
C LEU A 136 -8.80 -7.28 -12.07
N MET A 137 -7.80 -8.07 -11.69
CA MET A 137 -7.13 -7.98 -10.38
C MET A 137 -6.39 -6.65 -10.20
N LEU A 138 -5.73 -6.14 -11.25
CA LEU A 138 -5.09 -4.83 -11.28
C LEU A 138 -6.10 -3.68 -11.11
N PHE A 139 -7.23 -3.71 -11.83
CA PHE A 139 -8.30 -2.71 -11.67
C PHE A 139 -8.89 -2.71 -10.25
N ILE A 140 -9.08 -3.89 -9.65
CA ILE A 140 -9.51 -4.03 -8.26
C ILE A 140 -8.44 -3.47 -7.29
N GLY A 141 -7.16 -3.74 -7.56
CA GLY A 141 -6.03 -3.19 -6.81
C GLY A 141 -5.99 -1.66 -6.83
N LEU A 142 -6.17 -1.05 -8.00
CA LEU A 142 -6.25 0.41 -8.18
C LEU A 142 -7.44 1.03 -7.43
N ALA A 143 -8.58 0.35 -7.39
CA ALA A 143 -9.75 0.79 -6.63
C ALA A 143 -9.48 0.80 -5.11
N TYR A 144 -8.86 -0.25 -4.56
CA TYR A 144 -8.50 -0.30 -3.13
C TYR A 144 -7.32 0.60 -2.76
N ALA A 145 -6.35 0.79 -3.66
CA ALA A 145 -5.28 1.77 -3.50
C ALA A 145 -5.80 3.22 -3.54
N GLY A 146 -7.03 3.44 -4.03
CA GLY A 146 -7.66 4.76 -4.07
C GLY A 146 -6.99 5.73 -5.03
N VAL A 147 -6.25 5.22 -6.02
CA VAL A 147 -5.64 6.00 -7.11
C VAL A 147 -6.72 6.58 -8.03
N ASN A 148 -7.83 5.86 -8.16
CA ASN A 148 -8.97 6.27 -8.97
C ASN A 148 -9.96 7.05 -8.10
N GLU A 149 -10.26 8.30 -8.45
CA GLU A 149 -11.37 9.08 -7.86
C GLU A 149 -12.76 8.52 -8.23
N MET A 150 -12.81 7.35 -8.88
CA MET A 150 -13.96 6.48 -9.14
C MET A 150 -14.59 5.91 -7.84
N GLN A 151 -14.54 6.65 -6.73
CA GLN A 151 -15.13 6.30 -5.43
C GLN A 151 -16.64 6.48 -5.46
N SER A 152 -17.30 5.68 -6.30
CA SER A 152 -18.75 5.51 -6.24
C SER A 152 -19.14 5.12 -4.80
N ARG A 153 -20.25 5.69 -4.31
CA ARG A 153 -20.80 5.39 -2.97
C ARG A 153 -21.11 3.91 -2.77
N ARG A 154 -21.11 3.11 -3.84
CA ARG A 154 -21.44 1.69 -3.88
C ARG A 154 -20.22 0.76 -3.76
N PHE A 155 -18.99 1.23 -4.00
CA PHE A 155 -17.81 0.39 -3.84
C PHE A 155 -17.34 0.40 -2.37
N PRO A 156 -17.32 -0.78 -1.70
CA PRO A 156 -16.96 -0.87 -0.29
C PRO A 156 -15.50 -0.51 -0.05
N ALA A 157 -15.16 -0.19 1.20
CA ALA A 157 -13.83 0.21 1.64
C ALA A 157 -13.22 1.48 0.99
N THR A 158 -13.99 2.26 0.20
CA THR A 158 -13.55 3.57 -0.32
C THR A 158 -13.65 4.68 0.75
N ARG A 159 -12.94 5.81 0.54
CA ARG A 159 -12.99 6.96 1.46
C ARG A 159 -14.41 7.50 1.63
N MET A 160 -15.19 7.59 0.55
CA MET A 160 -16.59 8.04 0.60
C MET A 160 -17.53 7.00 1.25
N TRP A 161 -17.37 5.71 0.95
CA TRP A 161 -18.17 4.65 1.58
C TRP A 161 -17.98 4.63 3.11
N PHE A 162 -16.73 4.74 3.58
CA PHE A 162 -16.44 4.84 5.01
C PHE A 162 -17.00 6.10 5.66
N LYS A 163 -16.96 7.27 4.98
CA LYS A 163 -17.53 8.51 5.54
C LYS A 163 -19.02 8.32 5.81
N LEU A 164 -19.78 7.88 4.80
CA LEU A 164 -21.23 7.66 4.89
C LEU A 164 -21.59 6.62 5.96
N LYS A 165 -20.92 5.46 5.96
CA LYS A 165 -21.31 4.34 6.83
C LYS A 165 -20.93 4.51 8.32
N ILE A 166 -20.00 5.40 8.65
CA ILE A 166 -19.49 5.57 10.03
C ILE A 166 -19.85 6.93 10.62
N MET A 167 -19.94 8.00 9.81
CA MET A 167 -20.31 9.32 10.34
C MET A 167 -21.81 9.45 10.57
N ASP A 168 -22.63 8.97 9.62
CA ASP A 168 -24.06 9.27 9.55
C ASP A 168 -24.91 8.21 10.28
N ASP A 169 -24.43 6.96 10.36
CA ASP A 169 -25.12 5.84 11.02
C ASP A 169 -24.64 5.65 12.47
N HIS A 170 -25.42 6.19 13.41
CA HIS A 170 -25.16 6.09 14.85
C HIS A 170 -25.23 4.65 15.39
N VAL A 171 -26.11 3.80 14.85
CA VAL A 171 -26.28 2.41 15.31
C VAL A 171 -25.06 1.58 14.92
N THR A 172 -24.58 1.73 13.68
CA THR A 172 -23.33 1.11 13.23
C THR A 172 -22.14 1.60 14.06
N TRP A 173 -22.06 2.90 14.38
CA TRP A 173 -20.96 3.40 15.20
C TRP A 173 -20.96 2.82 16.61
N ASN A 174 -22.12 2.71 17.27
CA ASN A 174 -22.18 2.16 18.64
C ASN A 174 -21.65 0.72 18.69
N ASN A 175 -21.99 -0.11 17.71
CA ASN A 175 -21.45 -1.47 17.60
C ASN A 175 -19.93 -1.47 17.36
N ILE A 176 -19.43 -0.60 16.48
CA ILE A 176 -17.98 -0.46 16.22
C ILE A 176 -17.26 -0.01 17.50
N LYS A 177 -17.80 0.96 18.22
CA LYS A 177 -17.28 1.45 19.51
C LYS A 177 -17.16 0.32 20.53
N SER A 178 -18.22 -0.47 20.73
CA SER A 178 -18.18 -1.63 21.63
C SER A 178 -17.07 -2.61 21.23
N CYS A 179 -17.00 -2.99 19.95
CA CYS A 179 -15.93 -3.89 19.50
C CYS A 179 -14.51 -3.30 19.67
N VAL A 180 -14.32 -2.00 19.43
CA VAL A 180 -13.00 -1.34 19.63
C VAL A 180 -12.60 -1.32 21.11
N TYR A 181 -13.57 -1.15 22.01
CA TYR A 181 -13.38 -1.26 23.45
C TYR A 181 -13.08 -2.71 23.87
N ASP A 182 -13.90 -3.68 23.45
CA ASP A 182 -13.77 -5.10 23.81
C ASP A 182 -12.47 -5.73 23.30
N LYS A 183 -12.01 -5.34 22.10
CA LYS A 183 -10.70 -5.73 21.54
C LYS A 183 -9.51 -5.08 22.26
N GLY A 184 -9.76 -4.21 23.25
CA GLY A 184 -8.71 -3.59 24.05
C GLY A 184 -7.81 -2.64 23.25
N ALA A 185 -8.33 -1.96 22.21
CA ALA A 185 -7.51 -1.16 21.30
C ALA A 185 -6.70 -0.06 22.02
N CYS A 186 -7.18 0.42 23.17
CA CYS A 186 -6.46 1.35 24.04
C CYS A 186 -5.65 0.67 25.17
N ASN A 187 -5.87 -0.61 25.47
CA ASN A 187 -5.22 -1.31 26.59
C ASN A 187 -3.72 -1.50 26.34
N ASP A 188 -3.34 -1.90 25.12
CA ASP A 188 -1.94 -1.96 24.67
C ASP A 188 -1.14 -0.68 24.97
N LEU A 189 -1.81 0.47 24.91
CA LEU A 189 -1.17 1.77 25.08
C LEU A 189 -0.86 2.07 26.57
N ILE A 190 -1.64 1.48 27.48
CA ILE A 190 -1.44 1.55 28.93
C ILE A 190 -0.21 0.74 29.32
N TYR A 191 -0.17 -0.52 28.86
CA TYR A 191 0.80 -1.50 29.33
C TYR A 191 2.09 -1.54 28.48
N GLY A 192 2.01 -1.19 27.19
CA GLY A 192 3.09 -1.39 26.23
C GLY A 192 4.05 -0.22 26.03
N SER A 193 3.72 1.01 26.46
CA SER A 193 4.67 2.15 26.37
C SER A 193 4.54 3.17 27.51
N PRO A 194 5.00 2.84 28.74
CA PRO A 194 5.13 3.82 29.83
C PRO A 194 6.25 4.85 29.59
N ASN A 195 7.28 4.49 28.81
CA ASN A 195 8.58 5.17 28.81
C ASN A 195 8.89 6.01 27.56
N GLU A 196 8.11 5.93 26.47
CA GLU A 196 8.33 6.77 25.28
C GLU A 196 7.66 8.15 25.42
N LYS A 197 8.15 8.97 26.37
CA LYS A 197 7.80 10.38 26.44
C LYS A 197 8.75 11.19 25.54
N PRO A 198 8.25 12.11 24.68
CA PRO A 198 6.85 12.37 24.35
C PRO A 198 6.28 11.35 23.35
N TYR A 199 5.01 10.96 23.53
CA TYR A 199 4.30 10.05 22.62
C TYR A 199 4.30 10.61 21.19
N ASN A 200 5.04 9.94 20.29
CA ASN A 200 5.13 10.39 18.91
C ASN A 200 3.84 10.05 18.15
N ARG A 201 2.88 10.99 18.23
CA ARG A 201 1.56 10.92 17.56
C ARG A 201 1.67 10.56 16.07
N ARG A 202 2.77 10.88 15.37
CA ARG A 202 2.96 10.54 13.94
C ARG A 202 3.25 9.05 13.70
N LYS A 203 3.94 8.36 14.62
CA LYS A 203 4.29 6.93 14.48
C LYS A 203 3.14 5.99 14.88
N MET A 204 2.19 6.48 15.64
CA MET A 204 1.22 5.67 16.36
C MET A 204 -0.01 5.28 15.52
N PRO A 205 -0.66 4.12 15.77
CA PRO A 205 -1.81 3.69 14.97
C PRO A 205 -2.97 4.70 15.00
N PRO A 206 -3.60 5.01 13.84
CA PRO A 206 -4.63 6.05 13.75
C PRO A 206 -5.80 5.90 14.72
N ILE A 207 -6.20 4.67 15.03
CA ILE A 207 -7.25 4.37 15.99
C ILE A 207 -6.84 4.73 17.43
N LYS A 208 -5.60 4.43 17.83
CA LYS A 208 -5.10 4.74 19.18
C LYS A 208 -4.99 6.25 19.39
N ASN A 209 -4.55 6.99 18.38
CA ASN A 209 -4.53 8.46 18.40
C ASN A 209 -5.93 9.09 18.47
N GLY A 210 -6.90 8.53 17.75
CA GLY A 210 -8.25 9.10 17.66
C GLY A 210 -9.15 8.78 18.85
N CYS A 211 -8.97 7.60 19.46
CA CYS A 211 -9.87 7.07 20.50
C CYS A 211 -9.28 7.13 21.92
N CYS A 212 -7.97 6.98 22.08
CA CYS A 212 -7.33 6.85 23.40
C CYS A 212 -6.75 8.17 23.93
N MET A 213 -6.54 9.16 23.07
CA MET A 213 -5.97 10.47 23.39
C MET A 213 -6.92 11.60 22.97
N PRO A 214 -6.86 12.76 23.65
CA PRO A 214 -7.56 13.95 23.20
C PRO A 214 -6.85 14.59 21.98
N PRO A 215 -7.61 15.24 21.07
CA PRO A 215 -7.06 16.07 20.01
C PRO A 215 -6.05 17.13 20.51
N GLU A 216 -5.08 17.48 19.66
CA GLU A 216 -4.12 18.58 19.92
C GLU A 216 -4.83 19.90 20.21
N THR A 217 -5.95 20.16 19.55
CA THR A 217 -6.79 21.37 19.70
C THR A 217 -7.44 21.51 21.08
N CYS A 218 -7.27 20.55 21.98
CA CYS A 218 -7.84 20.60 23.33
C CYS A 218 -6.89 21.17 24.38
N ASN A 219 -5.64 21.49 24.03
CA ASN A 219 -4.62 22.08 24.91
C ASN A 219 -4.51 21.38 26.28
N MET A 220 -4.52 20.05 26.26
CA MET A 220 -4.34 19.23 27.44
C MET A 220 -2.90 18.71 27.53
N ASP A 221 -2.39 18.60 28.75
CA ASP A 221 -1.06 18.08 29.05
C ASP A 221 -1.13 16.59 29.40
N ALA A 222 -0.20 15.80 28.86
CA ALA A 222 -0.14 14.34 29.06
C ALA A 222 0.58 13.97 30.36
N ILE A 223 -0.11 13.29 31.27
CA ILE A 223 0.54 12.65 32.44
C ILE A 223 1.09 11.28 32.03
N ASN A 224 0.27 10.49 31.33
CA ASN A 224 0.63 9.23 30.71
C ASN A 224 -0.06 9.13 29.33
N ALA A 225 -0.05 7.95 28.70
CA ALA A 225 -0.53 7.77 27.34
C ALA A 225 -2.02 8.11 27.12
N THR A 226 -2.86 7.92 28.13
CA THR A 226 -4.33 8.05 28.05
C THR A 226 -4.90 8.99 29.09
N PHE A 227 -4.14 9.34 30.13
CA PHE A 227 -4.53 10.29 31.17
C PHE A 227 -3.92 11.67 30.89
N TRP A 228 -4.79 12.65 30.68
CA TRP A 228 -4.43 14.03 30.34
C TRP A 228 -5.17 15.01 31.26
N TYR A 229 -4.61 16.20 31.52
CA TYR A 229 -5.29 17.24 32.29
C TYR A 229 -5.42 18.53 31.48
N ARG A 230 -6.50 19.29 31.72
CA ARG A 230 -6.63 20.66 31.20
C ARG A 230 -5.82 21.60 32.08
N ARG A 231 -5.10 22.52 31.45
CA ARG A 231 -4.49 23.67 32.15
C ARG A 231 -5.61 24.52 32.76
N LYS A 232 -5.46 24.98 34.00
CA LYS A 232 -6.54 25.65 34.77
C LYS A 232 -6.95 27.00 34.19
N ASP A 233 -6.00 27.60 33.49
CA ASP A 233 -5.98 28.85 32.76
C ASP A 233 -6.75 28.78 31.43
N GLU A 234 -7.09 27.58 30.95
CA GLU A 234 -7.96 27.38 29.79
C GLU A 234 -9.32 26.81 30.21
N GLY A 235 -10.36 27.63 30.06
CA GLY A 235 -11.74 27.26 30.38
C GLY A 235 -12.27 26.07 29.57
N PRO A 236 -13.51 25.61 29.83
CA PRO A 236 -14.12 24.57 29.00
C PRO A 236 -14.06 25.00 27.52
N PRO A 237 -13.64 24.10 26.61
CA PRO A 237 -13.34 24.47 25.24
C PRO A 237 -14.55 25.13 24.60
N SER A 238 -14.38 26.40 24.22
CA SER A 238 -15.39 27.14 23.46
C SER A 238 -15.79 26.32 22.22
N SER A 239 -17.06 26.38 21.84
CA SER A 239 -17.62 25.64 20.70
C SER A 239 -17.03 26.14 19.37
N MET A 240 -15.80 25.70 19.09
CA MET A 240 -15.07 26.11 17.90
C MET A 240 -15.66 25.40 16.68
N ASN A 241 -16.17 26.21 15.75
CA ASN A 241 -16.67 25.74 14.45
C ASN A 241 -15.51 25.08 13.68
N LEU A 242 -15.40 23.75 13.78
CA LEU A 242 -14.38 23.00 13.04
C LEU A 242 -14.76 22.95 11.56
N MET A 243 -14.33 23.98 10.83
CA MET A 243 -14.55 24.17 9.39
C MET A 243 -13.93 23.01 8.61
N TYR A 244 -14.77 22.07 8.20
CA TYR A 244 -14.42 20.99 7.28
C TYR A 244 -15.45 20.96 6.15
N GLY A 245 -15.06 21.51 4.99
CA GLY A 245 -15.73 21.36 3.68
C GLY A 245 -17.27 21.43 3.67
N ASP A 246 -17.78 22.62 3.34
CA ASP A 246 -19.14 22.85 2.82
C ASP A 246 -20.34 22.57 3.76
N GLU A 247 -20.13 22.39 5.06
CA GLU A 247 -21.26 22.29 6.01
C GLU A 247 -20.98 22.94 7.37
N MET A 248 -21.55 24.13 7.59
CA MET A 248 -21.47 24.86 8.87
C MET A 248 -22.42 24.25 9.91
N MET A 249 -22.05 23.11 10.48
CA MET A 249 -22.85 22.45 11.52
C MET A 249 -22.78 23.15 12.87
N VAL A 250 -23.66 24.14 13.05
CA VAL A 250 -24.03 24.71 14.35
C VAL A 250 -24.58 23.60 15.26
N GLY A 251 -24.09 23.52 16.50
CA GLY A 251 -24.65 22.64 17.53
C GLY A 251 -23.96 21.29 17.78
N ARG A 252 -22.84 20.95 17.11
CA ARG A 252 -22.08 19.73 17.46
C ARG A 252 -21.14 19.96 18.66
N ILE A 253 -21.28 19.13 19.69
CA ILE A 253 -20.35 19.01 20.82
C ILE A 253 -18.93 18.76 20.28
N SER A 254 -17.94 19.48 20.79
CA SER A 254 -16.55 19.30 20.35
C SER A 254 -15.95 18.03 20.94
N ASP A 255 -15.00 17.42 20.23
CA ASP A 255 -14.27 16.23 20.71
C ASP A 255 -13.61 16.48 22.08
N CYS A 256 -13.20 17.72 22.35
CA CYS A 256 -12.61 18.16 23.62
C CYS A 256 -13.61 18.20 24.80
N GLN A 257 -14.92 18.24 24.54
CA GLN A 257 -15.98 18.12 25.56
C GLN A 257 -16.43 16.67 25.76
N LEU A 258 -16.39 15.85 24.71
CA LEU A 258 -16.72 14.43 24.75
C LEU A 258 -15.65 13.61 25.49
N TRP A 259 -14.38 13.98 25.33
CA TRP A 259 -13.25 13.27 25.92
C TRP A 259 -13.25 13.30 27.46
N ARG A 260 -13.01 12.13 28.10
CA ARG A 260 -12.83 12.00 29.57
C ARG A 260 -11.73 11.01 29.95
N ASN A 261 -11.11 11.23 31.13
CA ASN A 261 -10.17 10.30 31.80
C ASN A 261 -10.88 9.09 32.42
N ASP A 262 -11.72 8.40 31.65
CA ASP A 262 -12.41 7.20 32.06
C ASP A 262 -12.21 6.16 30.96
N TRP A 263 -11.66 4.99 31.32
CA TRP A 263 -11.34 3.91 30.38
C TRP A 263 -12.54 3.42 29.57
N SER A 264 -13.75 3.53 30.11
CA SER A 264 -15.01 3.16 29.44
C SER A 264 -15.50 4.21 28.44
N ILE A 265 -14.94 5.43 28.48
CA ILE A 265 -15.41 6.60 27.70
C ILE A 265 -14.33 7.08 26.73
N LEU A 266 -13.12 7.39 27.24
CA LEU A 266 -11.98 7.98 26.53
C LEU A 266 -12.46 9.02 25.50
N CYS A 267 -12.12 8.83 24.21
CA CYS A 267 -12.70 9.57 23.09
C CYS A 267 -13.59 8.68 22.19
N TYR A 268 -14.18 7.59 22.71
CA TYR A 268 -14.89 6.62 21.85
C TYR A 268 -16.11 7.18 21.11
N ASP A 269 -16.71 8.29 21.56
CA ASP A 269 -17.78 9.00 20.84
C ASP A 269 -17.29 10.20 20.01
N CYS A 270 -15.99 10.52 20.08
CA CYS A 270 -15.40 11.64 19.36
C CYS A 270 -15.36 11.39 17.84
N ARG A 271 -15.48 12.48 17.06
CA ARG A 271 -15.27 12.44 15.61
C ARG A 271 -13.83 12.03 15.27
N SER A 272 -12.87 12.40 16.12
CA SER A 272 -11.47 11.97 16.02
C SER A 272 -11.30 10.45 16.13
N CYS A 273 -12.10 9.76 16.96
CA CYS A 273 -12.10 8.30 17.03
C CYS A 273 -12.70 7.68 15.76
N LYS A 274 -13.84 8.21 15.28
CA LYS A 274 -14.42 7.83 13.97
C LYS A 274 -13.40 7.97 12.83
N PHE A 275 -12.71 9.09 12.74
CA PHE A 275 -11.66 9.31 11.73
C PHE A 275 -10.43 8.42 11.94
N GLY A 276 -10.03 8.17 13.18
CA GLY A 276 -8.95 7.26 13.55
C GLY A 276 -9.22 5.83 13.08
N PHE A 277 -10.43 5.33 13.37
CA PHE A 277 -10.91 4.04 12.89
C PHE A 277 -10.94 3.98 11.36
N ILE A 278 -11.56 4.95 10.68
CA ILE A 278 -11.61 5.02 9.20
C ILE A 278 -10.20 5.00 8.59
N ARG A 279 -9.25 5.76 9.16
CA ARG A 279 -7.87 5.81 8.67
C ARG A 279 -7.12 4.49 8.93
N SER A 280 -7.42 3.82 10.04
CA SER A 280 -6.86 2.50 10.37
C SER A 280 -7.31 1.44 9.36
N VAL A 281 -8.62 1.30 9.15
CA VAL A 281 -9.18 0.34 8.18
C VAL A 281 -8.71 0.66 6.77
N ARG A 282 -8.84 1.93 6.31
CA ARG A 282 -8.39 2.33 4.97
C ARG A 282 -6.91 2.02 4.73
N ARG A 283 -6.04 2.10 5.74
CA ARG A 283 -4.61 1.76 5.58
C ARG A 283 -4.42 0.28 5.21
N LYS A 284 -5.18 -0.65 5.81
CA LYS A 284 -5.13 -2.08 5.45
C LYS A 284 -5.60 -2.32 4.01
N TRP A 285 -6.76 -1.76 3.65
CA TRP A 285 -7.31 -1.90 2.30
C TRP A 285 -6.42 -1.24 1.23
N TRP A 286 -5.75 -0.14 1.58
CA TRP A 286 -4.70 0.46 0.75
C TRP A 286 -3.49 -0.48 0.57
N GLN A 287 -2.99 -1.10 1.65
CA GLN A 287 -1.91 -2.09 1.57
C GLN A 287 -2.29 -3.31 0.72
N LEU A 288 -3.54 -3.80 0.82
CA LEU A 288 -4.11 -4.80 -0.09
C LEU A 288 -4.05 -4.31 -1.54
N GLY A 289 -4.54 -3.09 -1.81
CA GLY A 289 -4.52 -2.50 -3.16
C GLY A 289 -3.12 -2.44 -3.78
N ILE A 290 -2.13 -1.95 -3.00
CA ILE A 290 -0.72 -1.91 -3.43
C ILE A 290 -0.17 -3.32 -3.69
N PHE A 291 -0.45 -4.29 -2.82
CA PHE A 291 -0.05 -5.69 -3.04
C PHE A 291 -0.62 -6.24 -4.35
N LEU A 292 -1.93 -6.07 -4.59
CA LEU A 292 -2.61 -6.51 -5.81
C LEU A 292 -2.02 -5.86 -7.08
N ILE A 293 -1.70 -4.56 -7.04
CA ILE A 293 -1.06 -3.86 -8.17
C ILE A 293 0.32 -4.45 -8.47
N VAL A 294 1.18 -4.55 -7.46
CA VAL A 294 2.56 -5.04 -7.64
C VAL A 294 2.58 -6.49 -8.12
N ILE A 295 1.79 -7.38 -7.50
CA ILE A 295 1.75 -8.78 -7.89
C ILE A 295 1.09 -9.00 -9.26
N SER A 296 0.10 -8.17 -9.64
CA SER A 296 -0.46 -8.17 -11.01
C SER A 296 0.61 -7.88 -12.05
N ILE A 297 1.39 -6.80 -11.85
CA ILE A 297 2.42 -6.38 -12.80
C ILE A 297 3.51 -7.45 -12.93
N LEU A 298 3.98 -8.00 -11.81
CA LEU A 298 5.00 -9.06 -11.82
C LEU A 298 4.52 -10.34 -12.53
N LEU A 299 3.29 -10.77 -12.28
CA LEU A 299 2.69 -11.93 -12.96
C LEU A 299 2.38 -11.66 -14.44
N LEU A 300 1.93 -10.46 -14.80
CA LEU A 300 1.74 -10.06 -16.20
C LEU A 300 3.06 -10.14 -16.95
N MET A 301 4.12 -9.52 -16.42
CA MET A 301 5.45 -9.55 -17.03
C MET A 301 6.01 -10.98 -17.14
N SER A 302 5.87 -11.80 -16.09
CA SER A 302 6.38 -13.18 -16.14
C SER A 302 5.62 -14.04 -17.15
N HIS A 303 4.27 -14.00 -17.16
CA HIS A 303 3.46 -14.75 -18.13
C HIS A 303 3.66 -14.27 -19.58
N LEU A 304 3.84 -12.96 -19.81
CA LEU A 304 4.14 -12.42 -21.14
C LEU A 304 5.52 -12.87 -21.65
N LEU A 305 6.57 -12.79 -20.83
CA LEU A 305 7.91 -13.26 -21.21
C LEU A 305 7.94 -14.77 -21.46
N ILE A 306 7.27 -15.55 -20.60
CA ILE A 306 7.03 -16.99 -20.77
C ILE A 306 6.35 -17.26 -22.12
N PHE A 307 5.24 -16.57 -22.41
CA PHE A 307 4.52 -16.76 -23.66
C PHE A 307 5.40 -16.44 -24.88
N LEU A 308 6.03 -15.26 -24.91
CA LEU A 308 6.88 -14.79 -26.00
C LEU A 308 8.00 -15.78 -26.33
N ALA A 309 8.65 -16.35 -25.32
CA ALA A 309 9.67 -17.38 -25.54
C ALA A 309 9.10 -18.65 -26.19
N THR A 310 7.96 -19.17 -25.71
CA THR A 310 7.30 -20.33 -26.36
C THR A 310 6.79 -20.04 -27.76
N PHE A 311 6.38 -18.79 -28.02
CA PHE A 311 5.96 -18.36 -29.35
C PHE A 311 7.17 -18.34 -30.29
N TRP A 312 8.33 -17.82 -29.83
CA TRP A 312 9.58 -17.82 -30.58
C TRP A 312 10.07 -19.24 -30.90
N GLU A 313 10.02 -20.16 -29.93
CA GLU A 313 10.36 -21.58 -30.15
C GLU A 313 9.50 -22.22 -31.26
N ARG A 314 8.20 -21.89 -31.31
CA ARG A 314 7.27 -22.42 -32.34
C ARG A 314 7.36 -21.75 -33.71
N PHE A 315 7.95 -20.56 -33.80
CA PHE A 315 8.17 -19.86 -35.07
C PHE A 315 9.56 -20.09 -35.67
N LYS A 316 10.49 -20.63 -34.87
CA LYS A 316 11.87 -20.92 -35.30
C LYS A 316 12.12 -22.42 -35.56
N GLY A 317 11.28 -23.30 -35.02
CA GLY A 317 11.25 -24.74 -35.34
C GLY A 317 10.27 -25.05 -36.45
#